data_AF-A0A077DC33-F1
#
_entry.id   AF-A0A077DC33-F1
#
_cell.length_a   1.000
_cell.length_b   1.000
_cell.length_c   1.000
_cell.angle_alpha   90.00
_cell.angle_beta   90.00
_cell.angle_gamma   90.00
#
_symmetry.space_group_name_H-M   'P 1'
#
loop_
_entity.id
_entity.type
_entity.pdbx_description
1 polymer ?
#
loop_
_entity_poly.entity_id
_entity_poly.type
_entity_poly.pdbx_seq_one_letter_code
_entity_poly.pdbx_strand_id
1 'polypeptide(L)' 'MKKTILFFALLCMLSPSAQARNAYCSDFNTQAEAQAFMRKYNAYYLDRDRDGEACECLPGGSQHGKRVCQSNTRTQKSTH' A
#
# COMPACT_ATOMS: atom_id res chain seq x y z
N MET A 1 -48.64 10.53 -25.38
CA MET A 1 -47.20 10.76 -25.11
C MET A 1 -47.00 10.90 -23.61
N LYS A 2 -46.77 9.79 -22.89
CA LYS A 2 -46.74 9.75 -21.42
C LYS A 2 -46.12 8.43 -20.93
N LYS A 3 -44.96 8.05 -21.47
CA LYS A 3 -44.27 6.78 -21.11
C LYS A 3 -42.75 6.85 -21.06
N THR A 4 -42.15 8.02 -21.25
CA THR A 4 -40.68 8.17 -21.33
C THR A 4 -40.03 8.74 -20.07
N ILE A 5 -40.81 9.06 -19.02
CA ILE A 5 -40.27 9.70 -17.79
C ILE A 5 -39.95 8.66 -16.69
N LEU A 6 -40.14 7.35 -16.92
CA LEU A 6 -39.92 6.30 -15.92
C LEU A 6 -38.72 5.37 -16.23
N PHE A 7 -37.67 5.88 -16.89
CA PHE A 7 -36.48 5.05 -17.18
C PHE A 7 -35.13 5.75 -16.95
N PHE A 8 -35.10 6.95 -16.37
CA PHE A 8 -33.85 7.70 -16.16
C PHE A 8 -33.40 7.80 -14.69
N ALA A 9 -33.98 6.98 -13.81
CA ALA A 9 -33.71 7.00 -12.37
C ALA A 9 -33.05 5.70 -11.86
N LEU A 10 -32.36 4.94 -12.72
CA LEU A 10 -31.73 3.66 -12.35
C LEU A 10 -30.24 3.57 -12.69
N LEU A 11 -29.54 4.68 -12.91
CA LEU A 11 -28.11 4.64 -13.25
C LEU A 11 -27.26 5.66 -12.48
N CYS A 12 -27.49 5.83 -11.17
CA CYS A 12 -26.69 6.73 -10.33
C CYS A 12 -25.99 6.08 -9.13
N MET A 13 -25.99 4.75 -8.96
CA MET A 13 -25.45 4.12 -7.74
C MET A 13 -24.53 2.93 -7.98
N LEU A 14 -23.69 2.96 -9.03
CA LEU A 14 -22.47 2.14 -9.07
C LEU A 14 -21.26 3.04 -8.85
N SER A 15 -21.14 3.58 -7.64
CA SER A 15 -19.88 4.11 -7.15
C SER A 15 -19.02 2.91 -6.76
N PRO A 16 -17.88 2.63 -7.41
CA PRO A 16 -16.90 1.73 -6.83
C PRO A 16 -16.42 2.41 -5.55
N SER A 17 -16.92 1.95 -4.41
CA SER A 17 -16.33 2.24 -3.12
C SER A 17 -14.90 1.73 -3.22
N ALA A 18 -13.94 2.65 -3.34
CA ALA A 18 -12.54 2.28 -3.21
C ALA A 18 -12.37 1.77 -1.78
N GLN A 19 -12.51 0.46 -1.57
CA GLN A 19 -12.14 -0.14 -0.31
C GLN A 19 -10.67 0.19 -0.12
N ALA A 20 -10.39 1.11 0.81
CA ALA A 20 -9.05 1.37 1.28
C ALA A 20 -8.56 0.07 1.94
N ARG A 21 -8.00 -0.84 1.13
CA ARG A 21 -7.22 -1.94 1.67
C ARG A 21 -6.02 -1.30 2.36
N ASN A 22 -5.94 -1.50 3.67
CA ASN A 22 -4.75 -1.18 4.43
C ASN A 22 -3.67 -2.15 3.97
N ALA A 23 -2.78 -1.67 3.10
CA ALA A 23 -1.61 -2.44 2.70
C ALA A 23 -0.56 -2.36 3.80
N TYR A 24 0.31 -3.34 3.89
CA TYR A 24 1.47 -3.33 4.77
C TYR A 24 2.72 -3.60 3.94
N CYS A 25 3.90 -3.25 4.45
CA CYS A 25 5.14 -3.55 3.73
C CYS A 25 5.33 -5.06 3.45
N SER A 26 4.75 -5.94 4.25
CA SER A 26 4.74 -7.40 4.03
C SER A 26 3.90 -7.85 2.84
N ASP A 27 3.04 -6.98 2.29
CA ASP A 27 2.18 -7.30 1.13
C ASP A 27 2.91 -7.09 -0.20
N PHE A 28 4.15 -6.59 -0.18
CA PHE A 28 4.94 -6.27 -1.37
C PHE A 28 6.24 -7.07 -1.39
N ASN A 29 6.68 -7.45 -2.58
CA ASN A 29 7.95 -8.19 -2.75
C ASN A 29 9.14 -7.24 -2.87
N THR A 30 8.91 -6.03 -3.38
CA THR A 30 9.97 -5.04 -3.62
C THR A 30 9.57 -3.65 -3.14
N GLN A 31 10.58 -2.83 -2.85
CA GLN A 31 10.40 -1.43 -2.50
C GLN A 31 9.65 -0.67 -3.62
N ALA A 32 9.97 -0.95 -4.88
CA ALA A 32 9.36 -0.27 -6.03
C ALA A 32 7.84 -0.50 -6.13
N GLU A 33 7.36 -1.71 -5.82
CA GLU A 33 5.93 -2.03 -5.76
C GLU A 33 5.23 -1.23 -4.65
N ALA A 34 5.82 -1.22 -3.45
CA ALA A 34 5.30 -0.45 -2.32
C ALA A 34 5.28 1.06 -2.62
N GLN A 35 6.33 1.59 -3.27
CA GLN A 35 6.42 2.99 -3.66
C GLN A 35 5.32 3.36 -4.67
N ALA A 36 5.09 2.52 -5.67
CA ALA A 36 4.03 2.74 -6.64
C ALA A 36 2.66 2.75 -5.97
N PHE A 37 2.42 1.85 -5.01
CA PHE A 37 1.20 1.84 -4.21
C PHE A 37 1.05 3.12 -3.38
N MET A 38 2.11 3.54 -2.68
CA MET A 38 2.11 4.79 -1.90
C MET A 38 1.74 5.99 -2.76
N ARG A 39 2.37 6.16 -3.92
CA ARG A 39 2.09 7.27 -4.85
C ARG A 39 0.67 7.22 -5.41
N LYS A 40 0.17 6.03 -5.73
CA LYS A 40 -1.16 5.85 -6.33
C LYS A 40 -2.30 6.09 -5.34
N TYR A 41 -2.12 5.69 -4.08
CA TYR A 41 -3.19 5.67 -3.08
C TYR A 41 -2.95 6.65 -1.92
N ASN A 42 -1.92 7.51 -1.99
CA ASN A 42 -1.49 8.37 -0.89
C ASN A 42 -1.25 7.60 0.42
N ALA A 43 -0.74 6.36 0.29
CA ALA A 43 -0.48 5.48 1.42
C ALA A 43 0.83 5.83 2.14
N TYR A 44 0.97 7.10 2.56
CA TYR A 44 2.18 7.63 3.22
C TYR A 44 2.52 6.92 4.53
N TYR A 45 1.59 6.15 5.08
CA TYR A 45 1.84 5.29 6.24
C TYR A 45 2.82 4.14 5.93
N LEU A 46 3.09 3.82 4.65
CA LEU A 46 4.11 2.86 4.23
C LEU A 46 5.54 3.42 4.34
N ASP A 47 5.67 4.74 4.45
CA ASP A 47 6.92 5.47 4.69
C ASP A 47 6.90 5.94 6.16
N ARG A 48 7.53 5.16 7.04
CA ARG A 48 7.36 5.30 8.49
C ARG A 48 8.11 6.50 9.05
N ASP A 49 9.30 6.78 8.51
CA ASP A 49 10.18 7.87 8.91
C ASP A 49 10.02 9.14 8.06
N ARG A 50 9.20 9.07 7.00
CA ARG A 50 8.74 10.19 6.17
C ARG A 50 9.86 10.82 5.36
N ASP A 51 10.77 10.00 4.86
CA ASP A 51 11.88 10.44 4.00
C ASP A 51 11.51 10.42 2.50
N GLY A 52 10.30 9.96 2.16
CA GLY A 52 9.78 9.81 0.81
C GLY A 52 9.91 8.41 0.23
N GLU A 53 10.52 7.47 0.96
CA GLU A 53 10.76 6.09 0.54
C GLU A 53 9.85 5.10 1.27
N ALA A 54 8.87 4.55 0.56
CA ALA A 54 7.99 3.53 1.13
C ALA A 54 8.75 2.23 1.38
N CYS A 55 8.57 1.62 2.55
CA CYS A 55 9.05 0.28 2.86
C CYS A 55 10.54 0.03 2.51
N GLU A 56 11.41 0.97 2.86
CA GLU A 56 12.87 1.03 2.64
C GLU A 56 13.67 -0.26 2.95
N CYS A 57 13.09 -1.18 3.73
CA CYS A 57 13.69 -2.47 4.09
C CYS A 57 13.47 -3.59 3.05
N LEU A 58 12.51 -3.42 2.13
CA LEU A 58 12.24 -4.37 1.06
C LEU A 58 13.40 -4.40 0.04
N PRO A 59 13.56 -5.48 -0.74
CA PRO A 59 14.51 -5.53 -1.84
C PRO A 59 14.41 -4.30 -2.75
N GLY A 60 15.55 -3.68 -3.03
CA GLY A 60 15.68 -2.45 -3.81
C GLY A 60 15.61 -1.15 -3.00
N GLY A 61 15.25 -1.20 -1.72
CA GLY A 61 15.20 -0.03 -0.85
C GLY A 61 16.54 0.38 -0.23
N SER A 62 16.66 1.64 0.16
CA SER A 62 17.90 2.25 0.66
C SER A 62 18.40 1.66 1.98
N GLN A 63 17.52 1.05 2.78
CA GLN A 63 17.87 0.38 4.03
C GLN A 63 17.91 -1.15 3.91
N HIS A 64 17.68 -1.71 2.71
CA HIS A 64 17.66 -3.14 2.51
C HIS A 64 18.95 -3.81 3.04
N GLY A 65 18.79 -4.82 3.90
CA GLY A 65 19.91 -5.53 4.53
C GLY A 65 20.61 -4.80 5.69
N LYS A 66 20.24 -3.55 6.02
CA LYS A 66 20.81 -2.84 7.17
C LYS A 66 20.22 -3.33 8.49
N ARG A 67 20.96 -3.12 9.58
CA ARG A 67 20.57 -3.56 10.93
C ARG A 67 19.23 -3.00 11.39
N VAL A 68 18.86 -1.79 10.94
CA VAL A 68 17.57 -1.16 11.25
C VAL A 68 16.38 -2.03 10.78
N CYS A 69 16.54 -2.67 9.63
CA CYS A 69 15.56 -3.58 9.03
C CYS A 69 15.58 -5.00 9.62
N GLN A 70 16.66 -5.36 10.33
CA GLN A 70 16.84 -6.66 10.96
C GLN A 70 16.30 -6.73 12.39
N SER A 71 15.68 -5.66 12.87
CA SER A 71 15.12 -5.59 14.23
C SER A 71 14.03 -6.63 14.48
N ASN A 72 13.39 -7.18 13.44
CA ASN A 72 12.48 -8.33 13.53
C ASN A 72 13.12 -9.71 13.23
N THR A 73 14.39 -9.78 12.80
CA THR A 73 15.08 -11.04 12.49
C THR A 73 16.19 -11.39 13.50
N ARG A 74 16.64 -10.43 14.32
CA ARG A 74 17.72 -10.67 15.30
C ARG A 74 17.32 -11.60 16.46
N THR A 75 16.04 -11.77 16.76
CA THR A 75 15.57 -12.77 17.73
C THR A 75 15.74 -14.21 17.24
N GLN A 76 16.10 -14.44 15.98
CA GLN A 76 16.34 -15.79 15.44
C GLN A 76 17.81 -16.11 15.12
N LYS A 77 18.74 -15.14 15.24
CA LYS A 77 20.17 -15.36 14.91
C LYS A 77 21.09 -15.05 16.10
N SER A 78 20.77 -15.64 17.25
CA SER A 78 21.64 -15.65 18.43
C SER A 78 21.53 -16.97 19.20
N THR A 79 21.64 -18.08 18.48
CA THR A 79 22.01 -19.39 19.02
C THR A 79 22.92 -20.07 18.02
N HIS A 80 24.23 -19.84 18.16
CA HIS A 80 25.28 -20.77 17.77
C HIS A 80 26.48 -20.54 18.68
#